data_AF-A0A453CTQ4-F1
#
_entry.id   AF-A0A453CTQ4-F1
#
_cell.length_a   1.000
_cell.length_b   1.000
_cell.length_c   1.000
_cell.angle_alpha   90.00
_cell.angle_beta   90.00
_cell.angle_gamma   90.00
#
_symmetry.space_group_name_H-M   'P 1'
#
loop_
_entity.id
_entity.type
_entity.pdbx_description
1 polymer ?
#
loop_
_entity_poly.entity_id
_entity_poly.type
_entity_poly.pdbx_seq_one_letter_code
_entity_poly.pdbx_strand_id
1 'polypeptide(L)'
;MFGWAELLLCNRGKVQVKLPRKLLTGDSRTKSHVMKMIEGYETVTFKSKFNEWPPTPDLKLSSEDGRGKVAALLKSQGLDVKGLMKSAPVTEEPESYIDCTGHLQVWRVNGNAKTLLASSEQSKFYTGDCYIFQYTYTGEDKEECLIGTWFGNKSVEEERVSAISLASKMVQAAKFQATMARLYEGKEPIQFFVIFQSLQVFKGGLSSGYKKFIAENGLDDDSYSEAGLALFRIQGSGPENMQAIQVDAVSSSLNSSYCYILHDGNSVFTWIGNLTTSLDQELIERQLDAIKSDLPSRSQKEGRETDKFWELLGGKVKYSNKKIETEQESDPRLFSCILPKGIHKVII
;
A
#
# COMPACT_ATOMS: atom_id res chain seq x y z
N MET A 1 -19.24 25.46 10.76
CA MET A 1 -19.73 24.31 9.98
C MET A 1 -20.42 24.87 8.73
N PHE A 2 -19.69 25.10 7.64
CA PHE A 2 -20.30 25.46 6.35
C PHE A 2 -20.13 24.26 5.44
N GLY A 3 -21.23 23.55 5.20
CA GLY A 3 -21.27 22.33 4.41
C GLY A 3 -21.11 22.65 2.93
N TRP A 4 -20.05 22.11 2.33
CA TRP A 4 -19.93 21.98 0.88
C TRP A 4 -20.76 20.78 0.45
N ALA A 5 -21.81 21.02 -0.32
CA ALA A 5 -22.61 19.97 -0.92
C ALA A 5 -22.49 20.09 -2.43
N GLU A 6 -21.67 19.22 -3.02
CA GLU A 6 -21.67 18.93 -4.44
C GLU A 6 -22.90 18.09 -4.77
N LEU A 7 -23.56 18.43 -5.89
CA LEU A 7 -24.80 17.79 -6.31
C LEU A 7 -24.55 17.18 -7.69
N LEU A 8 -24.66 15.85 -7.77
CA LEU A 8 -24.22 15.02 -8.89
C LEU A 8 -25.43 14.42 -9.62
N LEU A 9 -25.45 14.49 -10.96
CA LEU A 9 -26.44 13.80 -11.80
C LEU A 9 -25.73 13.20 -13.02
N CYS A 10 -25.83 11.88 -13.17
CA CYS A 10 -25.55 11.16 -14.40
C CYS A 10 -26.87 11.00 -15.16
N ASN A 11 -26.94 11.37 -16.45
CA ASN A 11 -28.12 11.02 -17.25
C ASN A 11 -27.76 10.66 -18.70
N ARG A 12 -28.26 9.51 -19.12
CA ARG A 12 -28.22 8.99 -20.49
C ARG A 12 -29.15 9.82 -21.37
N GLY A 13 -28.65 10.26 -22.52
CA GLY A 13 -29.46 10.62 -23.69
C GLY A 13 -30.32 11.88 -23.59
N LYS A 14 -29.89 12.93 -24.31
CA LYS A 14 -30.70 14.06 -24.83
C LYS A 14 -31.86 14.55 -23.93
N VAL A 15 -31.55 15.32 -22.87
CA VAL A 15 -32.47 16.34 -22.32
C VAL A 15 -31.70 17.61 -21.98
N GLN A 16 -32.27 18.74 -22.41
CA GLN A 16 -31.73 20.09 -22.40
C GLN A 16 -31.32 20.63 -21.01
N VAL A 17 -30.22 21.40 -21.02
CA VAL A 17 -29.68 22.52 -20.20
C VAL A 17 -30.54 23.20 -19.09
N LYS A 18 -31.51 22.53 -18.43
CA LYS A 18 -32.37 23.17 -17.41
C LYS A 18 -32.31 22.58 -15.99
N LEU A 19 -31.55 21.51 -15.73
CA LEU A 19 -31.55 20.88 -14.39
C LEU A 19 -30.67 21.53 -13.31
N PRO A 20 -29.43 21.99 -13.55
CA PRO A 20 -28.55 22.41 -12.45
C PRO A 20 -29.04 23.64 -11.70
N ARG A 21 -29.68 24.59 -12.41
CA ARG A 21 -30.18 25.84 -11.80
C ARG A 21 -31.36 25.63 -10.84
N LYS A 22 -32.15 24.55 -11.00
CA LYS A 22 -33.31 24.27 -10.12
C LYS A 22 -32.95 23.62 -8.78
N LEU A 23 -31.74 23.06 -8.65
CA LEU A 23 -31.25 22.44 -7.41
C LEU A 23 -30.43 23.40 -6.55
N LEU A 24 -30.10 24.58 -7.07
CA LEU A 24 -29.35 25.64 -6.37
C LEU A 24 -30.25 26.70 -5.73
N THR A 25 -31.58 26.56 -5.80
CA THR A 25 -32.57 27.51 -5.25
C THR A 25 -33.06 27.15 -3.84
N GLY A 26 -32.25 26.44 -3.06
CA GLY A 26 -32.45 26.31 -1.60
C GLY A 26 -31.60 27.33 -0.88
N ASP A 27 -32.21 28.16 -0.03
CA ASP A 27 -31.58 29.27 0.68
C ASP A 27 -30.25 28.89 1.36
N SER A 28 -29.26 29.80 1.25
CA SER A 28 -27.96 29.83 1.96
C SER A 28 -26.69 29.24 1.31
N ARG A 29 -26.58 29.06 -0.03
CA ARG A 29 -25.29 28.71 -0.67
C ARG A 29 -24.71 29.86 -1.48
N THR A 30 -23.69 30.53 -0.94
CA THR A 30 -23.15 31.79 -1.50
C THR A 30 -22.11 31.63 -2.62
N LYS A 31 -21.66 30.41 -2.95
CA LYS A 31 -20.92 30.06 -4.19
C LYS A 31 -20.73 28.55 -4.27
N SER A 32 -21.28 27.90 -5.29
CA SER A 32 -21.07 26.47 -5.55
C SER A 32 -20.36 26.31 -6.90
N HIS A 33 -19.26 25.57 -6.92
CA HIS A 33 -18.61 25.16 -8.17
C HIS A 33 -19.41 24.00 -8.76
N VAL A 34 -19.76 24.11 -10.04
CA VAL A 34 -20.47 23.07 -10.77
C VAL A 34 -19.51 22.51 -11.81
N MET A 35 -19.11 21.26 -11.64
CA MET A 35 -18.33 20.52 -12.65
C MET A 35 -19.23 19.53 -13.37
N LYS A 36 -19.12 19.50 -14.70
CA LYS A 36 -19.80 18.51 -15.54
C LYS A 36 -18.77 17.46 -15.97
N MET A 37 -19.06 16.20 -15.69
CA MET A 37 -18.22 15.06 -16.10
C MET A 37 -18.94 14.22 -17.15
N ILE A 38 -18.14 13.52 -17.95
CA ILE A 38 -18.60 12.58 -18.98
C ILE A 38 -18.28 11.17 -18.47
N GLU A 39 -19.23 10.26 -18.65
CA GLU A 39 -19.06 8.83 -18.31
C GLU A 39 -17.80 8.27 -19.02
N GLY A 40 -16.91 7.64 -18.25
CA GLY A 40 -15.61 7.13 -18.71
C GLY A 40 -14.44 8.13 -18.67
N TYR A 41 -14.69 9.39 -18.32
CA TYR A 41 -13.67 10.45 -18.15
C TYR A 41 -13.76 11.11 -16.77
N GLU A 42 -14.15 10.32 -15.76
CA GLU A 42 -14.29 10.81 -14.40
C GLU A 42 -12.94 11.19 -13.78
N THR A 43 -12.89 12.33 -13.10
CA THR A 43 -11.68 12.81 -12.41
C THR A 43 -11.38 11.97 -11.18
N VAL A 44 -10.11 11.89 -10.75
CA VAL A 44 -9.72 11.17 -9.53
C VAL A 44 -10.47 11.70 -8.30
N THR A 45 -10.65 13.03 -8.20
CA THR A 45 -11.43 13.66 -7.14
C THR A 45 -12.87 13.15 -7.09
N PHE A 46 -13.51 12.94 -8.25
CA PHE A 46 -14.84 12.37 -8.31
C PHE A 46 -14.86 10.90 -7.90
N LYS A 47 -13.95 10.09 -8.45
CA LYS A 47 -13.83 8.66 -8.13
C LYS A 47 -13.60 8.44 -6.62
N SER A 48 -12.82 9.31 -5.97
CA SER A 48 -12.53 9.25 -4.53
C SER A 48 -13.74 9.39 -3.61
N LYS A 49 -14.92 9.80 -4.12
CA LYS A 49 -16.16 9.93 -3.34
C LYS A 49 -16.97 8.64 -3.27
N PHE A 50 -16.49 7.55 -3.88
CA PHE A 50 -17.16 6.27 -3.92
C PHE A 50 -16.30 5.23 -3.19
N ASN A 51 -16.96 4.30 -2.46
CA ASN A 51 -16.26 3.26 -1.71
C ASN A 51 -15.51 2.27 -2.61
N GLU A 52 -16.09 2.01 -3.79
CA GLU A 52 -15.48 1.20 -4.85
C GLU A 52 -15.78 1.90 -6.17
N TRP A 53 -14.76 2.03 -7.02
CA TRP A 53 -14.91 2.56 -8.36
C TRP A 53 -14.65 1.43 -9.36
N PRO A 54 -15.63 1.03 -10.19
CA PRO A 54 -15.42 -0.08 -11.10
C PRO A 54 -14.24 0.22 -12.03
N PRO A 55 -13.38 -0.77 -12.34
CA PRO A 55 -12.32 -0.59 -13.32
C PRO A 55 -12.97 -0.05 -14.59
N THR A 56 -12.40 1.04 -15.12
CA THR A 56 -12.88 1.63 -16.37
C THR A 56 -12.99 0.50 -17.38
N PRO A 57 -14.18 0.23 -17.95
CA PRO A 57 -14.29 -0.75 -19.01
C PRO A 57 -13.24 -0.39 -20.04
N ASP A 58 -12.51 -1.37 -20.57
CA ASP A 58 -11.71 -1.17 -21.77
C ASP A 58 -12.67 -0.66 -22.85
N LEU A 59 -12.82 0.67 -22.91
CA LEU A 59 -13.33 1.36 -24.08
C LEU A 59 -12.21 1.15 -25.08
N LYS A 60 -12.24 -0.02 -25.73
CA LYS A 60 -11.70 -0.22 -27.06
C LYS A 60 -12.40 0.82 -27.94
N LEU A 61 -11.91 2.06 -27.89
CA LEU A 61 -12.06 3.03 -28.97
C LEU A 61 -11.17 2.52 -30.11
N SER A 62 -11.50 1.33 -30.60
CA SER A 62 -10.89 0.65 -31.73
C SER A 62 -11.61 1.05 -33.02
N SER A 63 -11.88 2.35 -33.16
CA SER A 63 -12.14 2.97 -34.45
C SER A 63 -11.76 4.45 -34.35
N GLU A 64 -10.93 4.90 -35.29
CA GLU A 64 -10.58 6.31 -35.47
C GLU A 64 -11.85 7.21 -35.54
N ASP A 65 -12.97 6.65 -36.01
CA ASP A 65 -14.28 7.27 -36.09
C ASP A 65 -14.89 7.70 -34.75
N GLY A 66 -14.61 7.00 -33.65
CA GLY A 66 -15.13 7.36 -32.32
C GLY A 66 -14.42 8.58 -31.75
N ARG A 67 -13.11 8.67 -31.98
CA ARG A 67 -12.25 9.78 -31.58
C ARG A 67 -12.57 11.05 -32.37
N GLY A 68 -12.86 10.91 -33.68
CA GLY A 68 -13.26 12.01 -34.55
C GLY A 68 -14.57 12.70 -34.10
N LYS A 69 -15.56 11.93 -33.63
CA LYS A 69 -16.84 12.48 -33.16
C LYS A 69 -16.72 13.25 -31.85
N VAL A 70 -15.91 12.75 -30.92
CA VAL A 70 -15.64 13.44 -29.64
C VAL A 70 -14.81 14.71 -29.87
N ALA A 71 -13.79 14.64 -30.73
CA ALA A 71 -12.99 15.81 -31.11
C ALA A 71 -13.83 16.88 -31.84
N ALA A 72 -14.75 16.48 -32.72
CA ALA A 72 -15.67 17.38 -33.39
C ALA A 72 -16.65 18.06 -32.41
N LEU A 73 -17.14 17.30 -31.42
CA LEU A 73 -18.02 17.85 -30.37
C LEU A 73 -17.28 18.88 -29.50
N LEU A 74 -16.04 18.60 -29.11
CA LEU A 74 -15.22 19.50 -28.29
C LEU A 74 -14.81 20.77 -29.06
N LYS A 75 -14.48 20.66 -30.36
CA LYS A 75 -14.28 21.82 -31.24
C LYS A 75 -15.55 22.66 -31.38
N SER A 76 -16.72 22.03 -31.53
CA SER A 76 -18.00 22.75 -31.61
C SER A 76 -18.37 23.51 -30.33
N GLN A 77 -17.70 23.21 -29.21
CA GLN A 77 -17.87 23.87 -27.91
C GLN A 77 -16.72 24.83 -27.56
N GLY A 78 -15.80 25.10 -28.49
CA GLY A 78 -14.73 26.09 -28.33
C GLY A 78 -13.52 25.62 -27.52
N LEU A 79 -13.38 24.30 -27.30
CA LEU A 79 -12.25 23.73 -26.55
C LEU A 79 -11.12 23.35 -27.52
N ASP A 80 -9.89 23.77 -27.23
CA ASP A 80 -8.70 23.44 -28.02
C ASP A 80 -8.33 21.97 -27.83
N VAL A 81 -8.38 21.19 -28.90
CA VAL A 81 -8.18 19.74 -28.91
C VAL A 81 -6.75 19.32 -29.23
N LYS A 82 -5.79 20.25 -29.27
CA LYS A 82 -4.37 19.94 -29.56
C LYS A 82 -3.66 19.04 -28.52
N GLY A 83 -4.30 18.73 -27.39
CA GLY A 83 -3.73 17.86 -26.34
C GLY A 83 -4.35 16.45 -26.20
N LEU A 84 -5.48 16.16 -26.86
CA LEU A 84 -6.27 14.95 -26.57
C LEU A 84 -5.81 13.69 -27.32
N MET A 85 -4.78 13.80 -28.17
CA MET A 85 -4.24 12.67 -28.95
C MET A 85 -3.01 12.01 -28.33
N LYS A 86 -2.61 12.39 -27.11
CA LYS A 86 -1.56 11.65 -26.42
C LYS A 86 -2.09 10.25 -26.10
N SER A 87 -1.30 9.25 -26.48
CA SER A 87 -1.45 7.85 -26.09
C SER A 87 -1.74 7.72 -24.60
N ALA A 88 -2.33 6.58 -24.21
CA ALA A 88 -2.48 6.21 -22.80
C ALA A 88 -1.21 6.62 -22.04
N PRO A 89 -1.35 7.30 -20.88
CA PRO A 89 -0.17 7.62 -20.09
C PRO A 89 0.52 6.28 -19.83
N VAL A 90 1.77 6.19 -20.29
CA VAL A 90 2.68 5.19 -19.74
C VAL A 90 2.63 5.47 -18.25
N THR A 91 2.17 4.51 -17.46
CA THR A 91 2.35 4.55 -16.02
C THR A 91 3.86 4.45 -15.81
N GLU A 92 4.56 5.57 -15.95
CA GLU A 92 5.94 5.69 -15.52
C GLU A 92 5.88 5.53 -14.01
N GLU A 93 6.28 4.36 -13.52
CA GLU A 93 6.57 4.20 -12.10
C GLU A 93 7.57 5.31 -11.73
N PRO A 94 7.32 6.10 -10.68
CA PRO A 94 8.20 7.20 -10.32
C PRO A 94 9.64 6.68 -10.19
N GLU A 95 10.56 7.21 -11.00
CA GLU A 95 11.97 6.85 -10.90
C GLU A 95 12.46 7.10 -9.45
N SER A 96 13.10 6.10 -8.85
CA SER A 96 13.62 6.23 -7.49
C SER A 96 14.76 7.25 -7.48
N TYR A 97 14.56 8.37 -6.79
CA TYR A 97 15.60 9.36 -6.53
C TYR A 97 16.68 8.89 -5.53
N ILE A 98 16.52 7.70 -4.96
CA ILE A 98 17.47 7.11 -4.00
C ILE A 98 18.19 5.95 -4.70
N ASP A 99 19.51 6.05 -4.79
CA ASP A 99 20.41 5.13 -5.51
C ASP A 99 20.63 3.76 -4.82
N CYS A 100 20.03 3.55 -3.65
CA CYS A 100 20.09 2.33 -2.84
C CYS A 100 21.49 1.92 -2.36
N THR A 101 22.50 2.79 -2.48
CA THR A 101 23.87 2.51 -2.06
C THR A 101 24.16 2.90 -0.60
N GLY A 102 23.14 3.42 0.08
CA GLY A 102 23.25 3.95 1.43
C GLY A 102 23.33 2.89 2.52
N HIS A 103 23.43 3.38 3.76
CA HIS A 103 23.54 2.58 4.96
C HIS A 103 22.22 2.59 5.73
N LEU A 104 21.57 1.42 5.83
CA LEU A 104 20.34 1.20 6.59
C LEU A 104 20.64 0.76 8.03
N GLN A 105 19.92 1.33 8.98
CA GLN A 105 19.84 0.84 10.36
C GLN A 105 18.39 0.80 10.79
N VAL A 106 18.00 -0.26 11.48
CA VAL A 106 16.63 -0.42 11.97
C VAL A 106 16.64 -0.76 13.46
N TRP A 107 15.76 -0.10 14.21
CA TRP A 107 15.52 -0.35 15.61
C TRP A 107 14.08 -0.80 15.83
N ARG A 108 13.89 -1.80 16.69
CA ARG A 108 12.56 -2.13 17.23
C ARG A 108 12.30 -1.33 18.50
N VAL A 109 11.11 -0.76 18.62
CA VAL A 109 10.65 -0.05 19.81
C VAL A 109 10.08 -1.05 20.82
N ASN A 110 10.42 -0.86 22.09
CA ASN A 110 9.92 -1.67 23.19
C ASN A 110 9.70 -0.78 24.42
N GLY A 111 8.44 -0.49 24.72
CA GLY A 111 8.07 0.53 25.69
C GLY A 111 8.65 1.90 25.33
N ASN A 112 9.48 2.46 26.20
CA ASN A 112 10.08 3.79 26.03
C ASN A 112 11.51 3.77 25.44
N ALA A 113 11.98 2.61 24.99
CA ALA A 113 13.31 2.41 24.44
C ALA A 113 13.26 1.85 23.01
N LYS A 114 14.41 1.91 22.33
CA LYS A 114 14.60 1.28 21.02
C LYS A 114 15.88 0.42 21.03
N THR A 115 15.83 -0.75 20.39
CA THR A 115 16.94 -1.69 20.30
C THR A 115 17.37 -1.86 18.85
N LEU A 116 18.67 -1.70 18.57
CA LEU A 116 19.21 -1.87 17.21
C LEU A 116 19.10 -3.34 16.81
N LEU A 117 18.58 -3.60 15.61
CA LEU A 117 18.45 -4.93 15.05
C LEU A 117 19.74 -5.35 14.34
N ALA A 118 20.08 -6.63 14.46
CA ALA A 118 21.13 -7.24 13.66
C ALA A 118 20.75 -7.18 12.17
N SER A 119 21.74 -7.13 11.27
CA SER A 119 21.50 -6.93 9.83
C SER A 119 20.51 -7.94 9.22
N SER A 120 20.52 -9.20 9.69
CA SER A 120 19.59 -10.25 9.24
C SER A 120 18.14 -10.04 9.66
N GLU A 121 17.88 -9.16 10.63
CA GLU A 121 16.57 -8.87 11.21
C GLU A 121 16.03 -7.51 10.76
N GLN A 122 16.82 -6.71 10.05
CA GLN A 122 16.42 -5.35 9.66
C GLN A 122 15.29 -5.31 8.62
N SER A 123 15.02 -6.43 7.93
CA SER A 123 13.89 -6.59 7.02
C SER A 123 12.67 -7.28 7.64
N LYS A 124 12.76 -7.71 8.91
CA LYS A 124 11.75 -8.57 9.57
C LYS A 124 10.89 -7.77 10.54
N PHE A 125 9.69 -7.40 10.09
CA PHE A 125 8.78 -6.52 10.81
C PHE A 125 7.60 -7.31 11.34
N TYR A 126 7.13 -6.98 12.54
CA TYR A 126 6.00 -7.62 13.18
C TYR A 126 4.79 -6.67 13.21
N THR A 127 3.62 -7.16 12.83
CA THR A 127 2.36 -6.38 12.78
C THR A 127 1.98 -5.74 14.12
N GLY A 128 2.42 -6.30 15.24
CA GLY A 128 2.18 -5.82 16.60
C GLY A 128 3.21 -4.83 17.12
N ASP A 129 4.29 -4.57 16.38
CA ASP A 129 5.43 -3.78 16.85
C ASP A 129 5.57 -2.46 16.08
N CYS A 130 6.41 -1.57 16.63
CA CYS A 130 6.82 -0.32 16.00
C CYS A 130 8.32 -0.35 15.72
N TYR A 131 8.72 0.19 14.58
CA TYR A 131 10.11 0.26 14.14
C TYR A 131 10.51 1.70 13.83
N ILE A 132 11.79 1.98 14.02
CA ILE A 132 12.44 3.21 13.57
C ILE A 132 13.51 2.77 12.59
N PHE A 133 13.62 3.42 11.44
CA PHE A 133 14.72 3.19 10.51
C PHE A 133 15.45 4.49 10.23
N GLN A 134 16.75 4.38 10.01
CA GLN A 134 17.61 5.46 9.55
C GLN A 134 18.33 4.97 8.30
N TYR A 135 18.22 5.74 7.23
CA TYR A 135 18.90 5.48 5.97
C TYR A 135 19.74 6.69 5.61
N THR A 136 21.06 6.50 5.56
CA THR A 136 22.01 7.54 5.17
C THR A 136 22.54 7.24 3.77
N TYR A 137 22.52 8.20 2.85
CA TYR A 137 22.95 8.03 1.46
C TYR A 137 23.68 9.27 0.95
N THR A 138 24.43 9.10 -0.14
CA THR A 138 25.14 10.20 -0.79
C THR A 138 24.14 10.98 -1.64
N GLY A 139 23.81 12.21 -1.26
CA GLY A 139 23.07 13.15 -2.10
C GLY A 139 23.98 13.89 -3.08
N GLU A 140 23.43 14.85 -3.83
CA GLU A 140 24.18 15.60 -4.84
C GLU A 140 25.38 16.37 -4.25
N ASP A 141 25.19 17.05 -3.12
CA ASP A 141 26.20 17.92 -2.50
C ASP A 141 26.69 17.44 -1.13
N LYS A 142 25.95 16.55 -0.46
CA LYS A 142 26.21 16.12 0.92
C LYS A 142 25.57 14.77 1.22
N GLU A 143 25.97 14.16 2.33
CA GLU A 143 25.21 13.04 2.89
C GLU A 143 23.80 13.49 3.30
N GLU A 144 22.81 12.74 2.85
CA GLU A 144 21.41 12.89 3.25
C GLU A 144 21.02 11.77 4.20
N CYS A 145 20.03 12.06 5.04
CA CYS A 145 19.58 11.14 6.08
C CYS A 145 18.05 11.14 6.12
N LEU A 146 17.47 9.96 5.98
CA LEU A 146 16.05 9.71 6.17
C LEU A 146 15.87 8.97 7.49
N ILE A 147 15.08 9.52 8.41
CA ILE A 147 14.67 8.86 9.64
C ILE A 147 13.17 8.61 9.56
N GLY A 148 12.76 7.35 9.54
CA GLY A 148 11.35 6.99 9.46
C GLY A 148 10.88 6.14 10.62
N THR A 149 9.58 6.19 10.89
CA THR A 149 8.91 5.21 11.74
C THR A 149 8.03 4.32 10.88
N TRP A 150 7.99 3.02 11.17
CA TRP A 150 7.03 2.08 10.60
C TRP A 150 6.15 1.53 11.72
N PHE A 151 4.83 1.56 11.52
CA PHE A 151 3.86 1.10 12.50
C PHE A 151 3.11 -0.12 11.99
N GLY A 152 3.24 -1.23 12.71
CA GLY A 152 2.44 -2.41 12.45
C GLY A 152 0.96 -2.14 12.72
N ASN A 153 0.08 -2.78 11.97
CA ASN A 153 -1.36 -2.52 12.03
C ASN A 153 -2.00 -2.92 13.39
N LYS A 154 -1.34 -3.83 14.13
CA LYS A 154 -1.72 -4.27 15.48
C LYS A 154 -0.86 -3.63 16.58
N SER A 155 -0.01 -2.66 16.24
CA SER A 155 0.81 -1.94 17.24
C SER A 155 -0.04 -1.18 18.25
N VAL A 156 0.48 -1.01 19.46
CA VAL A 156 -0.21 -0.28 20.54
C VAL A 156 0.10 1.22 20.47
N GLU A 157 -0.86 2.06 20.86
CA GLU A 157 -0.76 3.51 20.73
C GLU A 157 0.41 4.09 21.53
N GLU A 158 0.64 3.57 22.73
CA GLU A 158 1.71 4.02 23.61
C GLU A 158 3.09 3.85 22.96
N GLU A 159 3.30 2.73 22.26
CA GLU A 159 4.56 2.46 21.56
C GLU A 159 4.67 3.24 20.25
N ARG A 160 3.56 3.54 19.56
CA ARG A 160 3.57 4.48 18.43
C ARG A 160 4.00 5.88 18.87
N VAL A 161 3.46 6.39 19.97
CA VAL A 161 3.85 7.68 20.56
C VAL A 161 5.33 7.67 20.97
N SER A 162 5.78 6.57 21.60
CA SER A 162 7.17 6.37 21.98
C SER A 162 8.10 6.38 20.75
N ALA A 163 7.75 5.65 19.69
CA ALA A 163 8.49 5.60 18.44
C ALA A 163 8.65 6.99 17.81
N ILE A 164 7.57 7.79 17.75
CA ILE A 164 7.60 9.17 17.23
C ILE A 164 8.53 10.05 18.09
N SER A 165 8.45 9.93 19.41
CA SER A 165 9.28 10.68 20.35
C SER A 165 10.77 10.32 20.19
N LEU A 166 11.09 9.03 20.06
CA LEU A 166 12.45 8.52 19.86
C LEU A 166 13.01 8.94 18.49
N ALA A 167 12.24 8.83 17.41
CA ALA A 167 12.64 9.31 16.09
C ALA A 167 12.88 10.83 16.08
N SER A 168 12.03 11.60 16.77
CA SER A 168 12.22 13.05 16.90
C SER A 168 13.53 13.40 17.61
N LYS A 169 13.91 12.65 18.65
CA LYS A 169 15.21 12.82 19.33
C LYS A 169 16.39 12.48 18.40
N MET A 170 16.24 11.49 17.51
CA MET A 170 17.28 11.18 16.51
C MET A 170 17.44 12.31 15.49
N VAL A 171 16.34 12.88 15.00
CA VAL A 171 16.37 14.05 14.10
C VAL A 171 17.00 15.26 14.80
N GLN A 172 16.70 15.50 16.08
CA GLN A 172 17.35 16.55 16.89
C GLN A 172 18.86 16.33 17.00
N ALA A 173 19.30 15.09 17.27
CA ALA A 173 20.71 14.73 17.33
C ALA A 173 21.41 14.92 15.98
N ALA A 174 20.70 14.69 14.87
CA ALA A 174 21.15 15.00 13.51
C ALA A 174 21.01 16.49 13.14
N LYS A 175 20.91 17.40 14.13
CA LYS A 175 20.79 18.86 13.95
C LYS A 175 19.66 19.27 13.00
N PHE A 176 18.57 18.50 12.98
CA PHE A 176 17.41 18.71 12.11
C PHE A 176 17.71 18.69 10.60
N GLN A 177 18.80 18.04 10.20
CA GLN A 177 19.13 17.89 8.78
C GLN A 177 18.51 16.63 8.15
N ALA A 178 18.00 15.71 8.96
CA ALA A 178 17.36 14.50 8.49
C ALA A 178 15.90 14.73 8.11
N THR A 179 15.47 14.16 6.99
CA THR A 179 14.07 14.07 6.58
C THR A 179 13.35 13.07 7.46
N MET A 180 12.12 13.37 7.87
CA MET A 180 11.32 12.47 8.71
C MET A 180 10.14 11.86 7.94
N ALA A 181 9.97 10.54 8.02
CA ALA A 181 8.84 9.82 7.46
C ALA A 181 8.03 9.07 8.53
N ARG A 182 6.73 8.89 8.28
CA ARG A 182 5.84 8.06 9.12
C ARG A 182 5.06 7.12 8.23
N LEU A 183 5.33 5.84 8.36
CA LEU A 183 4.80 4.79 7.52
C LEU A 183 3.92 3.85 8.35
N TYR A 184 2.88 3.34 7.72
CA TYR A 184 1.98 2.36 8.29
C TYR A 184 2.02 1.10 7.44
N GLU A 185 1.88 -0.06 8.08
CA GLU A 185 1.81 -1.35 7.42
C GLU A 185 0.79 -1.34 6.26
N GLY A 186 1.25 -1.75 5.08
CA GLY A 186 0.44 -1.82 3.86
C GLY A 186 0.18 -0.47 3.18
N LYS A 187 0.79 0.62 3.69
CA LYS A 187 0.73 1.98 3.15
C LYS A 187 2.13 2.56 2.93
N GLU A 188 3.13 1.71 2.80
CA GLU A 188 4.50 2.12 2.57
C GLU A 188 4.67 2.61 1.11
N PRO A 189 5.36 3.73 0.90
CA PRO A 189 5.62 4.24 -0.44
C PRO A 189 6.67 3.39 -1.15
N ILE A 190 6.73 3.48 -2.48
CA ILE A 190 7.69 2.72 -3.29
C ILE A 190 9.15 2.91 -2.83
N GLN A 191 9.51 4.13 -2.40
CA GLN A 191 10.86 4.44 -1.90
C GLN A 191 11.22 3.61 -0.65
N PHE A 192 10.25 3.25 0.19
CA PHE A 192 10.50 2.38 1.33
C PHE A 192 10.94 0.99 0.87
N PHE A 193 10.24 0.40 -0.10
CA PHE A 193 10.59 -0.92 -0.59
C PHE A 193 11.93 -0.92 -1.31
N VAL A 194 12.23 0.13 -2.05
CA VAL A 194 13.52 0.31 -2.72
C VAL A 194 14.68 0.38 -1.71
N ILE A 195 14.51 1.10 -0.58
CA ILE A 195 15.52 1.16 0.49
C ILE A 195 15.73 -0.20 1.16
N PHE A 196 14.65 -0.91 1.47
CA PHE A 196 14.71 -2.18 2.21
C PHE A 196 15.07 -3.36 1.30
N GLN A 197 14.77 -3.26 -0.01
CA GLN A 197 14.83 -4.27 -1.07
C GLN A 197 13.96 -5.52 -0.82
N SER A 198 13.94 -5.99 0.43
CA SER A 198 13.16 -7.12 0.90
C SER A 198 12.49 -6.76 2.23
N LEU A 199 11.20 -6.99 2.34
CA LEU A 199 10.42 -6.82 3.56
C LEU A 199 9.70 -8.13 3.90
N GLN A 200 9.88 -8.62 5.12
CA GLN A 200 9.09 -9.71 5.69
C GLN A 200 8.20 -9.16 6.79
N VAL A 201 6.88 -9.28 6.65
CA VAL A 201 5.90 -8.87 7.66
C VAL A 201 5.34 -10.11 8.34
N PHE A 202 5.57 -10.24 9.65
CA PHE A 202 5.17 -11.33 10.52
C PHE A 202 3.98 -10.93 11.38
N LYS A 203 3.08 -11.88 11.66
CA LYS A 203 1.95 -11.69 12.57
C LYS A 203 2.40 -11.57 14.02
N GLY A 204 1.53 -10.94 14.80
CA GLY A 204 1.75 -10.60 16.21
C GLY A 204 2.92 -9.64 16.42
N GLY A 205 3.52 -9.66 17.61
CA GLY A 205 4.57 -8.73 18.04
C GLY A 205 5.49 -9.33 19.09
N LEU A 206 6.64 -8.70 19.31
CA LEU A 206 7.64 -9.08 20.30
C LEU A 206 7.84 -7.99 21.37
N SER A 207 7.24 -6.82 21.20
CA SER A 207 7.33 -5.73 22.17
C SER A 207 6.58 -6.06 23.46
N SER A 208 7.06 -5.52 24.58
CA SER A 208 6.39 -5.67 25.88
C SER A 208 5.04 -4.95 25.90
N GLY A 209 4.88 -3.84 25.16
CA GLY A 209 3.62 -3.14 25.00
C GLY A 209 2.57 -4.02 24.31
N TYR A 210 2.93 -4.65 23.19
CA TYR A 210 2.07 -5.60 22.48
C TYR A 210 1.69 -6.79 23.37
N LYS A 211 2.68 -7.45 23.99
CA LYS A 211 2.45 -8.61 24.86
C LYS A 211 1.56 -8.29 26.06
N LYS A 212 1.71 -7.11 26.64
CA LYS A 212 0.83 -6.63 27.70
C LYS A 212 -0.58 -6.39 27.19
N PHE A 213 -0.73 -5.71 26.05
CA PHE A 213 -2.03 -5.42 25.46
C PHE A 213 -2.84 -6.68 25.15
N ILE A 214 -2.25 -7.71 24.54
CA ILE A 214 -2.97 -8.95 24.26
C ILE A 214 -3.40 -9.67 25.55
N ALA A 215 -2.54 -9.69 26.58
CA ALA A 215 -2.85 -10.32 27.85
C ALA A 215 -3.98 -9.61 28.60
N GLU A 216 -3.97 -8.28 28.62
CA GLU A 216 -5.01 -7.47 29.28
C GLU A 216 -6.37 -7.55 28.58
N ASN A 217 -6.38 -7.77 27.26
CA ASN A 217 -7.60 -7.90 26.46
C ASN A 217 -8.04 -9.37 26.25
N GLY A 218 -7.31 -10.34 26.80
CA GLY A 218 -7.61 -11.77 26.63
C GLY A 218 -7.56 -12.23 25.17
N LEU A 219 -6.67 -11.65 24.37
CA LEU A 219 -6.47 -12.00 22.96
C LEU A 219 -5.43 -13.12 22.83
N ASP A 220 -5.62 -13.99 21.84
CA ASP A 220 -4.64 -15.02 21.52
C ASP A 220 -3.35 -14.41 20.97
N ASP A 221 -2.22 -14.96 21.41
CA ASP A 221 -0.90 -14.56 20.91
C ASP A 221 -0.63 -15.21 19.56
N ASP A 222 -0.93 -14.49 18.49
CA ASP A 222 -0.69 -14.93 17.11
C ASP A 222 0.71 -14.56 16.58
N SER A 223 1.65 -14.26 17.48
CA SER A 223 3.04 -13.99 17.11
C SER A 223 3.67 -15.17 16.37
N TYR A 224 4.37 -14.84 15.28
CA TYR A 224 5.13 -15.81 14.51
C TYR A 224 6.09 -16.64 15.39
N SER A 225 6.21 -17.92 15.05
CA SER A 225 7.16 -18.86 15.63
C SER A 225 7.76 -19.71 14.53
N GLU A 226 9.08 -19.91 14.55
CA GLU A 226 9.80 -20.72 13.56
C GLU A 226 9.37 -22.20 13.56
N ALA A 227 8.92 -22.70 14.72
CA ALA A 227 8.38 -24.05 14.87
C ALA A 227 6.86 -24.11 14.64
N GLY A 228 6.22 -22.96 14.43
CA GLY A 228 4.78 -22.85 14.23
C GLY A 228 4.35 -23.03 12.78
N LEU A 229 3.04 -23.20 12.60
CA LEU A 229 2.39 -23.14 11.30
C LEU A 229 2.33 -21.69 10.82
N ALA A 230 2.89 -21.40 9.64
CA ALA A 230 2.82 -20.08 9.03
C ALA A 230 2.67 -20.17 7.52
N LEU A 231 1.88 -19.25 6.97
CA LEU A 231 1.64 -19.07 5.54
C LEU A 231 2.05 -17.64 5.18
N PHE A 232 2.98 -17.49 4.23
CA PHE A 232 3.44 -16.20 3.73
C PHE A 232 2.99 -16.01 2.30
N ARG A 233 2.30 -14.91 2.02
CA ARG A 233 2.04 -14.45 0.66
C ARG A 233 3.28 -13.73 0.12
N ILE A 234 3.73 -14.14 -1.05
CA ILE A 234 4.85 -13.53 -1.76
C ILE A 234 4.31 -12.56 -2.81
N GLN A 235 4.82 -11.34 -2.80
CA GLN A 235 4.48 -10.30 -3.77
C GLN A 235 5.66 -9.35 -3.96
N GLY A 236 5.61 -8.52 -5.01
CA GLY A 236 6.69 -7.61 -5.33
C GLY A 236 6.75 -7.28 -6.82
N SER A 237 7.55 -6.29 -7.19
CA SER A 237 7.82 -5.94 -8.58
C SER A 237 9.19 -6.43 -9.08
N GLY A 238 10.04 -6.94 -8.18
CA GLY A 238 11.40 -7.37 -8.52
C GLY A 238 12.28 -7.61 -7.29
N PRO A 239 13.56 -7.98 -7.48
CA PRO A 239 14.54 -8.14 -6.40
C PRO A 239 14.70 -6.90 -5.50
N GLU A 240 14.46 -5.71 -6.04
CA GLU A 240 14.49 -4.42 -5.35
C GLU A 240 13.19 -4.06 -4.61
N ASN A 241 12.15 -4.88 -4.73
CA ASN A 241 10.88 -4.72 -4.04
C ASN A 241 10.25 -6.09 -3.82
N MET A 242 10.83 -6.86 -2.91
CA MET A 242 10.34 -8.19 -2.52
C MET A 242 9.59 -8.10 -1.21
N GLN A 243 8.46 -8.77 -1.12
CA GLN A 243 7.65 -8.80 0.09
C GLN A 243 7.20 -10.22 0.40
N ALA A 244 7.32 -10.59 1.67
CA ALA A 244 6.69 -11.78 2.24
C ALA A 244 5.79 -11.36 3.39
N ILE A 245 4.49 -11.54 3.24
CA ILE A 245 3.50 -11.09 4.23
C ILE A 245 2.84 -12.32 4.83
N GLN A 246 3.04 -12.53 6.13
CA GLN A 246 2.37 -13.60 6.85
C GLN A 246 0.87 -13.35 6.90
N VAL A 247 0.11 -14.31 6.40
CA VAL A 247 -1.35 -14.34 6.41
C VAL A 247 -1.83 -15.49 7.28
N ASP A 248 -3.15 -15.56 7.53
CA ASP A 248 -3.73 -16.69 8.25
C ASP A 248 -3.47 -18.00 7.50
N ALA A 249 -2.97 -19.02 8.20
CA ALA A 249 -2.63 -20.32 7.64
C ALA A 249 -3.89 -21.19 7.41
N VAL A 250 -4.81 -20.67 6.59
CA VAL A 250 -6.05 -21.31 6.18
C VAL A 250 -6.17 -21.27 4.67
N SER A 251 -6.85 -22.24 4.08
CA SER A 251 -6.96 -22.34 2.62
C SER A 251 -7.69 -21.17 1.96
N SER A 252 -8.57 -20.47 2.68
CA SER A 252 -9.24 -19.25 2.20
C SER A 252 -8.29 -18.05 2.03
N SER A 253 -7.11 -18.07 2.62
CA SER A 253 -6.08 -17.03 2.46
C SER A 253 -5.32 -17.14 1.15
N LEU A 254 -5.36 -18.29 0.47
CA LEU A 254 -4.71 -18.45 -0.82
C LEU A 254 -5.33 -17.52 -1.87
N ASN A 255 -4.56 -17.23 -2.91
CA ASN A 255 -5.05 -16.43 -4.02
C ASN A 255 -4.26 -16.77 -5.29
N SER A 256 -4.96 -17.13 -6.36
CA SER A 256 -4.34 -17.59 -7.62
C SER A 256 -3.40 -16.55 -8.26
N SER A 257 -3.50 -15.27 -7.89
CA SER A 257 -2.61 -14.19 -8.34
C SER A 257 -1.27 -14.09 -7.61
N TYR A 258 -0.99 -14.95 -6.62
CA TYR A 258 0.22 -14.87 -5.80
C TYR A 258 0.87 -16.24 -5.57
N CYS A 259 2.14 -16.21 -5.18
CA CYS A 259 2.86 -17.36 -4.67
C CYS A 259 2.84 -17.37 -3.13
N TYR A 260 2.98 -18.54 -2.51
CA TYR A 260 2.97 -18.67 -1.06
C TYR A 260 4.05 -19.62 -0.54
N ILE A 261 4.59 -19.32 0.64
CA ILE A 261 5.45 -20.21 1.41
C ILE A 261 4.66 -20.69 2.63
N LEU A 262 4.47 -22.00 2.78
CA LEU A 262 3.82 -22.64 3.92
C LEU A 262 4.83 -23.49 4.66
N HIS A 263 4.95 -23.32 5.99
CA HIS A 263 5.72 -24.22 6.83
C HIS A 263 5.02 -24.54 8.14
N ASP A 264 5.34 -25.69 8.73
CA ASP A 264 4.88 -26.14 10.05
C ASP A 264 6.03 -26.37 11.05
N GLY A 265 7.20 -25.78 10.75
CA GLY A 265 8.44 -25.99 11.49
C GLY A 265 9.25 -27.22 11.03
N ASN A 266 8.60 -28.25 10.49
CA ASN A 266 9.23 -29.51 10.09
C ASN A 266 9.21 -29.77 8.58
N SER A 267 8.32 -29.11 7.86
CA SER A 267 8.11 -29.23 6.42
C SER A 267 7.88 -27.85 5.82
N VAL A 268 8.38 -27.66 4.61
CA VAL A 268 8.21 -26.41 3.85
C VAL A 268 7.61 -26.72 2.49
N PHE A 269 6.59 -25.96 2.11
CA PHE A 269 5.91 -26.04 0.84
C PHE A 269 5.95 -24.67 0.17
N THR A 270 6.16 -24.67 -1.14
CA THR A 270 5.93 -23.49 -1.98
C THR A 270 4.67 -23.75 -2.79
N TRP A 271 3.73 -22.82 -2.78
CA TRP A 271 2.52 -22.91 -3.60
C TRP A 271 2.54 -21.85 -4.68
N ILE A 272 2.29 -22.26 -5.93
CA ILE A 272 2.36 -21.42 -7.13
C ILE A 272 0.96 -21.28 -7.70
N GLY A 273 0.39 -20.07 -7.62
CA GLY A 273 -0.91 -19.74 -8.19
C GLY A 273 -0.87 -19.71 -9.72
N ASN A 274 -1.98 -20.08 -10.36
CA ASN A 274 -2.07 -20.21 -11.82
C ASN A 274 -2.00 -18.87 -12.57
N LEU A 275 -2.17 -17.74 -11.89
CA LEU A 275 -2.08 -16.40 -12.48
C LEU A 275 -0.75 -15.71 -12.17
N THR A 276 0.21 -16.44 -11.59
CA THR A 276 1.55 -15.94 -11.29
C THR A 276 2.48 -16.04 -12.51
N THR A 277 3.55 -15.27 -12.48
CA THR A 277 4.58 -15.16 -13.53
C THR A 277 5.87 -15.87 -13.11
N SER A 278 6.85 -15.94 -14.01
CA SER A 278 8.18 -16.44 -13.65
C SER A 278 8.88 -15.56 -12.62
N LEU A 279 8.64 -14.24 -12.66
CA LEU A 279 9.17 -13.29 -11.69
C LEU A 279 8.70 -13.63 -10.27
N ASP A 280 7.39 -13.91 -10.09
CA ASP A 280 6.84 -14.31 -8.80
C ASP A 280 7.48 -15.61 -8.26
N GLN A 281 7.93 -16.50 -9.15
CA GLN A 281 8.63 -17.72 -8.77
C GLN A 281 10.08 -17.44 -8.33
N GLU A 282 10.78 -16.52 -8.99
CA GLU A 282 12.10 -16.07 -8.52
C GLU A 282 12.01 -15.39 -7.14
N LEU A 283 10.94 -14.63 -6.89
CA LEU A 283 10.69 -14.02 -5.58
C LEU A 283 10.50 -15.07 -4.49
N ILE A 284 9.80 -16.18 -4.79
CA ILE A 284 9.62 -17.24 -3.80
C ILE A 284 10.94 -17.87 -3.41
N GLU A 285 11.84 -18.11 -4.36
CA GLU A 285 13.14 -18.74 -4.10
C GLU A 285 13.99 -17.85 -3.19
N ARG A 286 14.06 -16.54 -3.47
CA ARG A 286 14.79 -15.59 -2.63
C ARG A 286 14.19 -15.43 -1.23
N GLN A 287 12.86 -15.39 -1.13
CA GLN A 287 12.19 -15.27 0.18
C GLN A 287 12.24 -16.56 0.99
N LEU A 288 12.36 -17.72 0.35
CA LEU A 288 12.49 -19.01 1.03
C LEU A 288 13.74 -19.03 1.92
N ASP A 289 14.87 -18.55 1.41
CA ASP A 289 16.12 -18.49 2.17
C ASP A 289 16.02 -17.56 3.40
N ALA A 290 15.26 -16.49 3.29
CA ALA A 290 15.05 -15.52 4.36
C ALA A 290 14.08 -16.01 5.45
N ILE A 291 13.08 -16.81 5.07
CA ILE A 291 12.03 -17.30 5.97
C ILE A 291 12.40 -18.66 6.58
N LYS A 292 12.87 -19.60 5.77
CA LYS A 292 13.09 -21.00 6.17
C LYS A 292 14.14 -21.69 5.27
N SER A 293 15.42 -21.39 5.51
CA SER A 293 16.56 -21.94 4.75
C SER A 293 17.04 -23.32 5.21
N ASP A 294 16.56 -23.81 6.36
CA ASP A 294 17.04 -25.03 7.01
C ASP A 294 16.47 -26.32 6.41
N LEU A 295 15.42 -26.23 5.59
CA LEU A 295 14.68 -27.37 5.07
C LEU A 295 14.42 -27.27 3.57
N PRO A 296 14.46 -28.39 2.83
CA PRO A 296 14.09 -28.39 1.42
C PRO A 296 12.60 -28.12 1.26
N SER A 297 12.25 -27.25 0.30
CA SER A 297 10.85 -26.96 -0.02
C SER A 297 10.25 -27.95 -1.01
N ARG A 298 8.93 -28.17 -0.90
CA ARG A 298 8.14 -29.01 -1.80
C ARG A 298 7.19 -28.15 -2.62
N SER A 299 7.46 -28.01 -3.91
CA SER A 299 6.61 -27.23 -4.81
C SER A 299 5.23 -27.87 -5.01
N GLN A 300 4.19 -27.05 -4.86
CA GLN A 300 2.78 -27.35 -5.07
C GLN A 300 2.26 -26.39 -6.16
N LYS A 301 1.81 -26.94 -7.29
CA LYS A 301 1.14 -26.12 -8.31
C LYS A 301 -0.35 -26.09 -8.02
N GLU A 302 -0.98 -24.94 -8.24
CA GLU A 302 -2.42 -24.79 -8.03
C GLU A 302 -3.22 -25.88 -8.78
N GLY A 303 -4.05 -26.63 -8.06
CA GLY A 303 -4.82 -27.77 -8.56
C GLY A 303 -4.10 -29.11 -8.57
N ARG A 304 -2.82 -29.18 -8.14
CA ARG A 304 -2.02 -30.41 -8.00
C ARG A 304 -1.41 -30.54 -6.61
N GLU A 305 -2.02 -29.91 -5.62
CA GLU A 305 -1.51 -29.92 -4.25
C GLU A 305 -1.76 -31.27 -3.57
N THR A 306 -0.83 -31.67 -2.72
CA THR A 306 -0.90 -32.90 -1.92
C THR A 306 -1.90 -32.80 -0.77
N ASP A 307 -2.39 -33.94 -0.28
CA ASP A 307 -3.30 -33.97 0.87
C ASP A 307 -2.65 -33.37 2.13
N LYS A 308 -1.35 -33.66 2.37
CA LYS A 308 -0.59 -33.07 3.47
C LYS A 308 -0.60 -31.54 3.45
N PHE A 309 -0.52 -30.92 2.27
CA PHE A 309 -0.60 -29.46 2.13
C PHE A 309 -1.98 -28.95 2.56
N TRP A 310 -3.06 -29.62 2.13
CA TRP A 310 -4.42 -29.24 2.51
C TRP A 310 -4.73 -29.49 3.98
N GLU A 311 -4.23 -30.58 4.56
CA GLU A 311 -4.38 -30.88 5.99
C GLU A 311 -3.83 -29.74 6.86
N LEU A 312 -2.64 -29.22 6.53
CA LEU A 312 -2.04 -28.09 7.23
C LEU A 312 -2.88 -26.81 7.13
N LEU A 313 -3.62 -26.61 6.05
CA LEU A 313 -4.47 -25.43 5.83
C LEU A 313 -5.94 -25.61 6.26
N GLY A 314 -6.24 -26.70 6.98
CA GLY A 314 -7.61 -26.99 7.46
C GLY A 314 -8.56 -27.51 6.37
N GLY A 315 -8.02 -28.12 5.32
CA GLY A 315 -8.76 -28.66 4.17
C GLY A 315 -8.86 -27.68 3.00
N LYS A 316 -9.36 -28.18 1.86
CA LYS A 316 -9.50 -27.39 0.63
C LYS A 316 -10.83 -26.64 0.60
N VAL A 317 -10.76 -25.32 0.57
CA VAL A 317 -11.92 -24.43 0.35
C VAL A 317 -11.71 -23.56 -0.88
N LYS A 318 -12.76 -22.83 -1.29
CA LYS A 318 -12.67 -21.86 -2.38
C LYS A 318 -11.93 -20.61 -1.90
N TYR A 319 -11.02 -20.11 -2.73
CA TYR A 319 -10.26 -18.90 -2.50
C TYR A 319 -10.30 -17.96 -3.72
N SER A 320 -9.79 -16.73 -3.57
CA SER A 320 -9.91 -15.69 -4.58
C SER A 320 -8.92 -15.88 -5.74
N ASN A 321 -9.25 -15.32 -6.90
CA ASN A 321 -8.34 -15.20 -8.04
C ASN A 321 -8.15 -13.72 -8.47
N LYS A 322 -8.64 -12.77 -7.66
CA LYS A 322 -8.49 -11.35 -7.91
C LYS A 322 -7.24 -10.84 -7.22
N LYS A 323 -6.39 -10.13 -7.96
CA LYS A 323 -5.26 -9.39 -7.37
C LYS A 323 -5.78 -8.39 -6.36
N ILE A 324 -5.09 -8.26 -5.22
CA ILE A 324 -5.47 -7.32 -4.16
C ILE A 324 -5.23 -5.91 -4.73
N GLU A 325 -6.26 -5.08 -4.69
CA GLU A 325 -6.18 -3.70 -5.19
C GLU A 325 -5.32 -2.87 -4.23
N THR A 326 -4.29 -2.23 -4.77
CA THR A 326 -3.57 -1.15 -4.09
C THR A 326 -4.29 0.16 -4.39
N GLU A 327 -4.49 1.01 -3.38
CA GLU A 327 -5.04 2.36 -3.59
C GLU A 327 -4.22 3.08 -4.68
N GLN A 328 -4.90 3.49 -5.75
CA GLN A 328 -4.24 4.25 -6.81
C GLN A 328 -3.81 5.60 -6.28
N GLU A 329 -2.52 5.93 -6.47
CA GLU A 329 -2.00 7.26 -6.19
C GLU A 329 -2.80 8.29 -7.01
N SER A 330 -3.33 9.31 -6.32
CA SER A 330 -4.01 10.43 -6.96
C SER A 330 -2.99 11.49 -7.38
N ASP A 331 -3.32 12.28 -8.40
CA ASP A 331 -2.51 13.42 -8.82
C ASP A 331 -2.04 14.28 -7.61
N PRO A 332 -0.75 14.65 -7.56
CA PRO A 332 -0.21 15.40 -6.44
C PRO A 332 -0.92 16.76 -6.31
N ARG A 333 -1.25 17.12 -5.07
CA ARG A 333 -1.91 18.39 -4.74
C ARG A 333 -1.13 19.11 -3.65
N LEU A 334 -0.83 20.38 -3.89
CA LEU A 334 -0.18 21.26 -2.93
C LEU A 334 -1.24 22.03 -2.15
N PHE A 335 -1.14 22.02 -0.82
CA PHE A 335 -2.06 22.73 0.08
C PHE A 335 -1.28 23.68 0.99
N SER A 336 -1.91 24.80 1.37
CA SER A 336 -1.40 25.66 2.45
C SER A 336 -2.20 25.41 3.71
N CYS A 337 -1.51 25.02 4.79
CA CYS A 337 -2.12 24.80 6.10
C CYS A 337 -1.71 25.95 7.04
N ILE A 338 -2.70 26.70 7.52
CA ILE A 338 -2.51 27.74 8.53
C ILE A 338 -3.25 27.28 9.78
N LEU A 339 -2.53 27.17 10.89
CA LEU A 339 -3.05 26.75 12.18
C LEU A 339 -3.17 27.95 13.14
N PRO A 340 -4.20 28.81 13.01
CA PRO A 340 -4.54 29.76 14.07
C PRO A 340 -5.04 28.98 15.29
N LYS A 341 -4.62 29.38 16.49
CA LYS A 341 -4.96 28.71 17.76
C LYS A 341 -6.44 28.29 17.80
N GLY A 342 -6.70 26.98 17.77
CA GLY A 342 -8.02 26.38 17.97
C GLY A 342 -8.91 26.13 16.75
N ILE A 343 -8.52 26.52 15.52
CA ILE A 343 -9.31 26.20 14.31
C ILE A 343 -8.39 25.73 13.19
N HIS A 344 -8.52 24.46 12.80
CA HIS A 344 -7.83 23.90 11.65
C HIS A 344 -8.50 24.39 10.35
N LYS A 345 -7.77 25.13 9.52
CA LYS A 345 -8.20 25.48 8.16
C LYS A 345 -7.16 24.98 7.16
N VAL A 346 -7.56 24.02 6.32
CA VAL A 346 -6.83 23.66 5.11
C VAL A 346 -7.33 24.57 4.00
N ILE A 347 -6.43 25.35 3.39
CA ILE A 347 -6.73 26.17 2.23
C ILE A 347 -6.31 25.35 1.00
N ILE A 348 -7.31 24.98 0.18
CA ILE A 348 -7.16 24.26 -1.09
C ILE A 348 -6.99 25.27 -2.21
#